data_AF-A0A2U8U1I7-F1
#
_entry.id   AF-A0A2U8U1I7-F1
#
_cell.length_a   1.000
_cell.length_b   1.000
_cell.length_c   1.000
_cell.angle_alpha   90.00
_cell.angle_beta   90.00
_cell.angle_gamma   90.00
#
_symmetry.space_group_name_H-M   'P 1'
#
loop_
_entity.id
_entity.type
_entity.pdbx_description
1 polymer ?
#
loop_
_entity_poly.entity_id
_entity_poly.type
_entity_poly.pdbx_seq_one_letter_code
_entity_poly.pdbx_strand_id
1 'polypeptide(L)'
;MRDAGSWNPAWDPLAELDAQWVEKFFGMATHPIRKGILDPKTFELIAIAVDASCTHLYAPGVRRHIRKALELGVTVEEILAVLQLTSILGIHSMALGAPILIEEAKKLADEGPVAGTF
;
A
#
# COMPACT_ATOMS: atom_id res chain seq x y z
N MET A 1 -8.90 17.91 6.82
CA MET A 1 -9.56 16.60 7.11
C MET A 1 -10.86 16.81 7.85
N ARG A 2 -10.86 17.46 9.03
CA ARG A 2 -12.11 17.88 9.71
C ARG A 2 -12.96 18.81 8.83
N ASP A 3 -12.40 19.92 8.38
CA ASP A 3 -13.11 20.90 7.52
C ASP A 3 -13.47 20.36 6.13
N ALA A 4 -12.80 19.28 5.70
CA ALA A 4 -13.05 18.63 4.42
C ALA A 4 -14.11 17.52 4.52
N GLY A 5 -14.72 17.31 5.70
CA GLY A 5 -15.73 16.27 5.93
C GLY A 5 -15.20 14.83 5.84
N SER A 6 -13.88 14.64 5.80
CA SER A 6 -13.22 13.35 5.59
C SER A 6 -12.55 12.80 6.85
N TRP A 7 -12.92 13.33 8.02
CA TRP A 7 -12.39 12.87 9.30
C TRP A 7 -12.83 11.44 9.62
N ASN A 8 -11.86 10.58 9.94
CA ASN A 8 -12.13 9.25 10.46
C ASN A 8 -12.08 9.29 12.00
N PRO A 9 -13.15 8.88 12.71
CA PRO A 9 -13.15 8.81 14.18
C PRO A 9 -12.01 7.98 14.78
N ALA A 10 -11.44 7.03 14.01
CA ALA A 10 -10.24 6.30 14.43
C ALA A 10 -9.01 7.19 14.67
N TRP A 11 -9.05 8.46 14.25
CA TRP A 11 -8.00 9.45 14.46
C TRP A 11 -8.21 10.31 15.70
N ASP A 12 -9.35 10.22 16.38
CA ASP A 12 -9.60 11.02 17.59
C ASP A 12 -8.58 10.75 18.70
N PRO A 13 -8.20 9.49 19.03
CA PRO A 13 -7.17 9.25 20.05
C PRO A 13 -5.82 9.88 19.69
N LEU A 14 -5.48 9.89 18.40
CA LEU A 14 -4.23 10.47 17.92
C LEU A 14 -4.25 12.01 18.02
N ALA A 15 -5.41 12.63 17.75
CA ALA A 15 -5.60 14.07 17.87
C ALA A 15 -5.65 14.54 19.33
N GLU A 16 -6.17 13.71 20.25
CA GLU A 16 -6.13 13.97 21.69
C GLU A 16 -4.68 13.96 22.23
N LEU A 17 -3.83 13.09 21.68
CA LEU A 17 -2.42 13.00 22.06
C LEU A 17 -1.58 14.17 21.51
N ASP A 18 -1.72 14.50 20.22
CA ASP A 18 -1.00 15.61 19.60
C ASP A 18 -1.74 16.15 18.37
N ALA A 19 -2.64 17.11 18.60
CA ALA A 19 -3.41 17.75 17.55
C ALA A 19 -2.53 18.45 16.50
N GLN A 20 -1.42 19.07 16.92
CA GLN A 20 -0.55 19.82 16.01
C GLN A 20 0.20 18.88 15.07
N TRP A 21 0.69 17.76 15.58
CA TRP A 21 1.33 16.75 14.76
C TRP A 21 0.34 16.13 13.78
N VAL A 22 -0.87 15.80 14.21
CA VAL A 22 -1.92 15.24 13.34
C VAL A 22 -2.27 16.17 12.18
N GLU A 23 -2.40 17.46 12.46
CA GLU A 23 -2.65 18.45 11.41
C GLU A 23 -1.52 18.48 10.38
N LYS A 24 -0.26 18.49 10.84
CA LYS A 24 0.92 18.45 9.96
C LYS A 24 1.01 17.15 9.17
N PHE A 25 0.74 16.00 9.81
CA PHE A 25 0.75 14.68 9.17
C PHE A 25 -0.27 14.61 8.03
N PHE A 26 -1.52 15.03 8.28
CA PHE A 26 -2.52 15.08 7.21
C PHE A 26 -2.24 16.16 6.18
N GLY A 27 -1.66 17.29 6.59
CA GLY A 27 -1.20 18.33 5.68
C GLY A 27 -0.16 17.80 4.68
N MET A 28 0.77 16.98 5.15
CA MET A 28 1.76 16.29 4.32
C MET A 28 1.09 15.25 3.42
N ALA A 29 0.27 14.35 3.98
CA ALA A 29 -0.37 13.27 3.22
C ALA A 29 -1.31 13.77 2.11
N THR A 30 -1.95 14.93 2.31
CA THR A 30 -2.88 15.53 1.34
C THR A 30 -2.24 16.58 0.44
N HIS A 31 -0.94 16.88 0.63
CA HIS A 31 -0.26 17.95 -0.09
C HIS A 31 -0.40 17.84 -1.62
N PRO A 32 -0.22 16.66 -2.26
CA PRO A 32 -0.32 16.53 -3.71
C PRO A 32 -1.72 16.89 -4.24
N ILE A 33 -2.78 16.48 -3.52
CA ILE A 33 -4.17 16.78 -3.90
C ILE A 33 -4.47 18.26 -3.70
N ARG A 34 -4.08 18.83 -2.54
CA ARG A 34 -4.33 20.25 -2.21
C ARG A 34 -3.63 21.20 -3.19
N LYS A 35 -2.51 20.76 -3.78
CA LYS A 35 -1.78 21.50 -4.80
C LYS A 35 -2.27 21.21 -6.24
N GLY A 36 -3.25 20.31 -6.41
CA GLY A 36 -3.76 19.93 -7.73
C GLY A 36 -2.75 19.17 -8.60
N ILE A 37 -1.71 18.58 -7.99
CA ILE A 37 -0.69 17.79 -8.70
C ILE A 37 -1.24 16.42 -9.09
N LEU A 38 -2.07 15.84 -8.21
CA LEU A 38 -2.82 14.62 -8.48
C LEU A 38 -4.31 14.94 -8.41
N ASP A 39 -5.06 14.42 -9.38
CA ASP A 39 -6.52 14.47 -9.31
C ASP A 39 -7.04 13.54 -8.21
N PRO A 40 -8.23 13.82 -7.64
CA PRO A 40 -8.78 13.01 -6.55
C PRO A 40 -8.96 11.53 -6.89
N LYS A 41 -9.32 11.20 -8.14
CA LYS A 41 -9.52 9.81 -8.55
C LYS A 41 -8.20 9.04 -8.52
N THR A 42 -7.15 9.59 -9.12
CA THR A 42 -5.82 8.98 -9.08
C THR A 42 -5.31 8.80 -7.66
N PHE A 43 -5.53 9.79 -6.78
CA PHE A 43 -5.14 9.67 -5.38
C PHE A 43 -5.84 8.49 -4.68
N GLU A 44 -7.15 8.36 -4.82
CA GLU A 44 -7.90 7.26 -4.19
C GLU A 44 -7.47 5.89 -4.72
N LEU A 45 -7.20 5.76 -6.03
CA LEU A 45 -6.69 4.52 -6.62
C LEU A 45 -5.30 4.14 -6.08
N ILE A 46 -4.40 5.11 -5.91
CA ILE A 46 -3.09 4.89 -5.29
C ILE A 46 -3.25 4.46 -3.82
N ALA A 47 -4.13 5.13 -3.07
CA ALA A 47 -4.38 4.81 -1.67
C ALA A 47 -4.94 3.39 -1.49
N ILE A 48 -5.85 2.95 -2.39
CA ILE A 48 -6.33 1.56 -2.43
C ILE A 48 -5.17 0.59 -2.64
N ALA A 49 -4.28 0.84 -3.60
CA ALA A 49 -3.13 -0.03 -3.89
C ALA A 49 -2.19 -0.17 -2.68
N VAL A 50 -1.88 0.95 -2.01
CA VAL A 50 -1.02 0.97 -0.83
C VAL A 50 -1.64 0.14 0.31
N ASP A 51 -2.91 0.40 0.64
CA ASP A 51 -3.59 -0.27 1.74
C ASP A 51 -3.88 -1.75 1.47
N ALA A 52 -4.14 -2.12 0.21
CA ALA A 52 -4.44 -3.49 -0.19
C ALA A 52 -3.20 -4.37 -0.43
N SER A 53 -2.00 -3.77 -0.48
CA SER A 53 -0.75 -4.51 -0.69
C SER A 53 -0.57 -5.63 0.35
N CYS A 54 -0.04 -6.79 -0.07
CA CYS A 54 0.20 -7.92 0.85
C CYS A 54 1.27 -7.62 1.93
N THR A 55 2.02 -6.53 1.75
CA THR A 55 2.97 -5.98 2.72
C THR A 55 2.33 -5.04 3.75
N HIS A 56 1.05 -4.67 3.57
CA HIS A 56 0.36 -3.73 4.45
C HIS A 56 -0.99 -4.24 4.96
N LEU A 57 -1.89 -4.67 4.07
CA LEU A 57 -3.22 -5.24 4.37
C LEU A 57 -4.06 -4.40 5.36
N TYR A 58 -4.05 -3.07 5.21
CA TYR A 58 -4.80 -2.16 6.08
C TYR A 58 -6.28 -2.07 5.65
N ALA A 59 -7.05 -3.07 6.06
CA ALA A 59 -8.44 -3.23 5.65
C ALA A 59 -9.37 -2.02 5.93
N PRO A 60 -9.23 -1.23 7.01
CA PRO A 60 -10.02 -0.01 7.21
C PRO A 60 -9.77 1.05 6.12
N GLY A 61 -8.50 1.22 5.73
CA GLY A 61 -8.10 2.16 4.69
C GLY A 61 -8.61 1.75 3.31
N VAL A 62 -8.45 0.47 2.95
CA VAL A 62 -9.02 -0.10 1.71
C VAL A 62 -10.51 0.23 1.58
N ARG A 63 -11.30 -0.04 2.62
CA ARG A 63 -12.76 0.23 2.60
C ARG A 63 -13.07 1.71 2.43
N ARG A 64 -12.32 2.58 3.10
CA ARG A 64 -12.50 4.03 3.03
C ARG A 64 -12.19 4.56 1.63
N HIS A 65 -11.06 4.17 1.06
CA HIS A 65 -10.62 4.66 -0.24
C HIS A 65 -11.45 4.08 -1.39
N ILE A 66 -11.89 2.82 -1.31
CA ILE A 66 -12.87 2.26 -2.26
C ILE A 66 -14.18 3.06 -2.23
N ARG A 67 -14.74 3.34 -1.04
CA ARG A 67 -15.95 4.15 -0.92
C ARG A 67 -15.77 5.52 -1.55
N LYS A 68 -14.63 6.18 -1.28
CA LYS A 68 -14.36 7.51 -1.81
C LYS A 68 -14.16 7.51 -3.32
N ALA A 69 -13.48 6.51 -3.87
CA ALA A 69 -13.34 6.32 -5.30
C ALA A 69 -14.71 6.17 -5.99
N LEU A 70 -15.61 5.36 -5.43
CA LEU A 70 -16.97 5.20 -5.95
C LEU A 70 -17.77 6.51 -5.91
N GLU A 71 -17.66 7.29 -4.83
CA GLU A 71 -18.27 8.64 -4.74
C GLU A 71 -17.74 9.60 -5.81
N LEU A 72 -16.49 9.43 -6.25
CA LEU A 72 -15.86 10.21 -7.32
C LEU A 72 -16.20 9.69 -8.73
N GLY A 73 -17.02 8.64 -8.85
CA GLY A 73 -17.43 8.06 -10.13
C GLY A 73 -16.40 7.09 -10.74
N VAL A 74 -15.43 6.61 -9.97
CA VAL A 74 -14.53 5.53 -10.39
C VAL A 74 -15.34 4.24 -10.54
N THR A 75 -15.11 3.49 -11.62
CA THR A 75 -15.88 2.27 -11.86
C THR A 75 -15.36 1.09 -11.04
N VAL A 76 -16.20 0.07 -10.87
CA VAL A 76 -15.81 -1.17 -10.17
C VAL A 76 -14.66 -1.86 -10.91
N GLU A 77 -14.65 -1.80 -12.24
CA GLU A 77 -13.60 -2.38 -13.08
C GLU A 77 -12.25 -1.71 -12.86
N GLU A 78 -12.22 -0.38 -12.72
CA GLU A 78 -10.99 0.36 -12.40
C GLU A 78 -10.44 -0.01 -11.03
N ILE A 79 -11.31 -0.14 -10.03
CA ILE A 79 -10.92 -0.56 -8.67
C ILE A 79 -10.41 -2.01 -8.70
N LEU A 80 -11.11 -2.90 -9.40
CA LEU A 80 -10.70 -4.30 -9.53
C LEU A 80 -9.35 -4.43 -10.24
N ALA A 81 -9.10 -3.62 -11.28
CA ALA A 81 -7.82 -3.58 -11.95
C ALA A 81 -6.68 -3.19 -10.99
N VAL A 82 -6.88 -2.20 -10.11
CA VAL A 82 -5.89 -1.85 -9.07
C VAL A 82 -5.61 -3.03 -8.13
N LEU A 83 -6.65 -3.74 -7.68
CA LEU A 83 -6.48 -4.91 -6.81
C LEU A 83 -5.72 -6.05 -7.52
N GLN A 84 -6.01 -6.28 -8.81
CA GLN A 84 -5.28 -7.25 -9.63
C GLN A 84 -3.81 -6.88 -9.77
N LEU A 85 -3.50 -5.62 -10.08
CA LEU A 85 -2.12 -5.11 -10.15
C LEU A 85 -1.39 -5.29 -8.81
N THR A 86 -2.08 -5.00 -7.70
CA THR A 86 -1.54 -5.13 -6.35
C THR A 86 -1.23 -6.59 -5.99
N SER A 87 -2.03 -7.55 -6.48
CA SER A 87 -1.85 -8.98 -6.19
C SER A 87 -0.55 -9.58 -6.75
N ILE A 88 0.03 -8.95 -7.78
CA ILE A 88 1.27 -9.43 -8.43
C ILE A 88 2.50 -9.25 -7.51
N LEU A 89 2.44 -8.41 -6.48
CA LEU A 89 3.58 -8.11 -5.59
C LEU A 89 4.29 -9.37 -5.05
N GLY A 90 3.55 -10.48 -4.85
CA GLY A 90 4.12 -11.76 -4.41
C GLY A 90 5.16 -12.37 -5.36
N ILE A 91 5.19 -11.99 -6.65
CA ILE A 91 6.19 -12.48 -7.61
C ILE A 91 7.62 -12.06 -7.24
N HIS A 92 7.78 -11.00 -6.43
CA HIS A 92 9.09 -10.53 -5.99
C HIS A 92 9.86 -11.61 -5.19
N SER A 93 9.15 -12.50 -4.49
CA SER A 93 9.77 -13.65 -3.83
C SER A 93 10.48 -14.57 -4.83
N MET A 94 9.90 -14.78 -6.01
CA MET A 94 10.52 -15.58 -7.07
C MET A 94 11.61 -14.82 -7.80
N ALA A 95 11.41 -13.52 -8.05
CA ALA A 95 12.42 -12.68 -8.69
C ALA A 95 13.74 -12.66 -7.90
N LEU A 96 13.67 -12.70 -6.57
CA LEU A 96 14.83 -12.82 -5.69
C LEU A 96 15.27 -14.27 -5.49
N GLY A 97 14.33 -15.17 -5.20
CA GLY A 97 14.61 -16.55 -4.80
C GLY A 97 15.13 -17.45 -5.92
N ALA A 98 14.66 -17.28 -7.15
CA ALA A 98 15.09 -18.14 -8.26
C ALA A 98 16.58 -17.97 -8.62
N PRO A 99 17.13 -16.75 -8.74
CA PRO A 99 18.57 -16.56 -8.91
C PRO A 99 19.41 -17.17 -7.78
N ILE A 100 18.98 -16.96 -6.52
CA ILE A 100 19.67 -17.52 -5.34
C ILE A 100 19.67 -19.05 -5.40
N LEU A 101 18.52 -19.66 -5.71
CA LEU A 101 18.43 -21.12 -5.83
C LEU A 101 19.35 -21.66 -6.93
N ILE A 102 19.43 -20.99 -8.07
CA ILE A 102 20.33 -21.37 -9.17
C ILE A 102 21.79 -21.26 -8.73
N GLU A 103 22.15 -20.21 -8.00
CA GLU A 103 23.50 -20.02 -7.45
C GLU A 103 23.87 -21.13 -6.48
N GLU A 104 23.02 -21.41 -5.49
CA GLU A 104 23.27 -22.43 -4.47
C GLU A 104 23.28 -23.85 -5.06
N ALA A 105 22.42 -24.12 -6.06
CA ALA A 105 22.43 -25.40 -6.75
C ALA A 105 23.73 -25.64 -7.54
N LYS A 106 24.34 -24.59 -8.12
CA LYS A 106 25.64 -24.69 -8.77
C LYS A 106 26.76 -24.95 -7.76
N LYS A 107 26.79 -24.19 -6.65
CA LYS A 107 27.75 -24.43 -5.56
C LYS A 107 27.68 -25.87 -5.04
N LEU A 108 26.46 -26.38 -4.82
CA LEU A 108 26.26 -27.76 -4.39
C LEU A 108 26.78 -28.78 -5.42
N ALA A 109 26.60 -28.52 -6.71
CA ALA A 109 27.09 -29.40 -7.77
C ALA A 109 28.62 -29.41 -7.87
N ASP A 110 29.26 -28.25 -7.64
CA ASP A 110 30.71 -28.08 -7.75
C ASP A 110 31.46 -28.53 -6.48
N GLU A 111 30.91 -28.26 -5.30
CA GLU A 111 31.57 -28.43 -4.00
C GLU A 111 31.08 -29.68 -3.24
N GLY A 112 29.96 -30.26 -3.66
CA GLY A 112 29.30 -31.38 -2.97
C GLY A 112 28.50 -30.94 -1.74
N PRO A 113 27.85 -31.88 -1.04
CA PRO A 113 26.99 -31.57 0.10
C PRO A 113 27.79 -30.95 1.25
N VAL A 114 27.42 -29.74 1.67
CA VAL A 114 27.96 -29.13 2.89
C VAL A 114 27.13 -29.65 4.07
N ALA A 115 27.78 -30.22 5.09
CA ALA A 115 27.10 -30.58 6.33
C ALA A 115 26.58 -29.30 7.00
N GLY A 116 25.26 -29.11 6.96
CA GLY A 116 24.63 -27.94 7.56
C GLY A 116 24.85 -27.90 9.07
N THR A 117 25.20 -26.73 9.59
CA THR A 117 25.13 -26.43 11.03
C THR A 117 23.74 -25.88 11.33
N PHE A 118 22.73 -26.74 11.34
CA PHE A 118 21.41 -26.40 11.88
C PHE A 118 21.27 -27.03 13.25
#